data_AF-A0A963EQK9-F1
#
_entry.id   AF-A0A963EQK9-F1
#
_cell.length_a   1.000
_cell.length_b   1.000
_cell.length_c   1.000
_cell.angle_alpha   90.00
_cell.angle_beta   90.00
_cell.angle_gamma   90.00
#
_symmetry.space_group_name_H-M   'P 1'
#
loop_
_entity.id
_entity.type
_entity.pdbx_description
1 polymer ?
#
loop_
_entity_poly.entity_id
_entity_poly.type
_entity_poly.pdbx_seq_one_letter_code
_entity_poly.pdbx_strand_id
1 'polypeptide(L)'
;MKALAVFFQRALLWSVAALVSAGAAAETLRGLILTSPGVYHNYALQTPTLAAGIAEHFDIHFDVSLAETARWKNTDYGTGYDVLIYNLCMADETDAALIHNMRRQTDVLGVPAVVLHCSMHSFRNTDLWWPMYGLQTRAHEPETALLQEPVGDHPILTGIPTNWTLAADELYRNLAFKGQPLLTSQALDGSIQVTAWLYEEGGARVFGTTLGHSDSSIADAAYQRLVANGILYVTGNLGPDGLPPVALAPVSSPDGVIDHLGAPEGVRFLGAEGQSCAYRRMAMAVAPCYLACSLHPFKWNAAADACRQDCQSRLPGNASLITACMPDNG
;
A
#
# COMPACT_ATOMS: atom_id res chain seq x y z
N MET A 1 -64.37 -11.31 58.54
CA MET A 1 -63.61 -12.16 57.58
C MET A 1 -63.14 -11.29 56.42
N LYS A 2 -61.90 -10.77 56.48
CA LYS A 2 -61.15 -10.29 55.30
C LYS A 2 -59.68 -10.55 55.57
N ALA A 3 -59.12 -11.53 54.86
CA ALA A 3 -57.71 -11.90 54.94
C ALA A 3 -56.89 -10.91 54.10
N LEU A 4 -55.83 -10.35 54.68
CA LEU A 4 -54.82 -9.57 53.98
C LEU A 4 -53.82 -10.54 53.34
N ALA A 5 -53.81 -10.62 52.02
CA ALA A 5 -52.78 -11.34 51.27
C ALA A 5 -51.60 -10.39 51.02
N VAL A 6 -50.46 -10.63 51.66
CA VAL A 6 -49.20 -9.94 51.38
C VAL A 6 -48.49 -10.70 50.25
N PHE A 7 -48.40 -10.09 49.08
CA PHE A 7 -47.60 -10.60 47.96
C PHE A 7 -46.13 -10.20 48.17
N PHE A 8 -45.26 -11.18 48.41
CA PHE A 8 -43.81 -11.00 48.36
C PHE A 8 -43.34 -11.11 46.90
N GLN A 9 -43.06 -9.98 46.25
CA GLN A 9 -42.35 -9.96 44.97
C GLN A 9 -40.86 -10.19 45.23
N ARG A 10 -40.36 -11.40 44.92
CA ARG A 10 -38.93 -11.67 44.84
C ARG A 10 -38.39 -11.08 43.54
N ALA A 11 -37.70 -9.95 43.62
CA ALA A 11 -36.90 -9.43 42.51
C ALA A 11 -35.65 -10.30 42.35
N LEU A 12 -35.58 -11.05 41.26
CA LEU A 12 -34.41 -11.84 40.88
C LEU A 12 -33.45 -10.93 40.10
N LEU A 13 -32.45 -10.37 40.76
CA LEU A 13 -31.38 -9.60 40.13
C LEU A 13 -30.48 -10.57 39.34
N TRP A 14 -30.61 -10.56 38.02
CA TRP A 14 -29.64 -11.20 37.12
C TRP A 14 -28.44 -10.27 36.97
N SER A 15 -27.38 -10.57 37.71
CA SER A 15 -26.07 -9.95 37.53
C SER A 15 -25.50 -10.43 36.19
N VAL A 16 -25.62 -9.62 35.14
CA VAL A 16 -24.85 -9.84 33.90
C VAL A 16 -23.41 -9.42 34.21
N ALA A 17 -22.58 -10.38 34.60
CA ALA A 17 -21.15 -10.18 34.65
C ALA A 17 -20.66 -10.02 33.20
N ALA A 18 -20.36 -8.78 32.80
CA ALA A 18 -19.63 -8.52 31.58
C ALA A 18 -18.25 -9.17 31.72
N LEU A 19 -18.03 -10.28 31.00
CA LEU A 19 -16.67 -10.77 30.77
C LEU A 19 -15.98 -9.73 29.89
N VAL A 20 -15.26 -8.82 30.52
CA VAL A 20 -14.19 -8.08 29.86
C VAL A 20 -13.10 -9.11 29.59
N SER A 21 -13.07 -9.63 28.37
CA SER A 21 -11.90 -10.36 27.89
C SER A 21 -10.76 -9.36 27.85
N ALA A 22 -9.86 -9.40 28.83
CA ALA A 22 -8.56 -8.78 28.71
C ALA A 22 -7.86 -9.51 27.56
N GLY A 23 -7.85 -8.91 26.37
CA GLY A 23 -7.05 -9.38 25.25
C GLY A 23 -5.61 -9.48 25.73
N ALA A 24 -4.96 -10.62 25.46
CA ALA A 24 -3.52 -10.73 25.63
C ALA A 24 -2.89 -9.53 24.91
N ALA A 25 -2.11 -8.74 25.63
CA ALA A 25 -1.42 -7.61 25.05
C ALA A 25 -0.50 -8.17 23.95
N ALA A 26 -0.66 -7.69 22.71
CA ALA A 26 0.27 -8.03 21.64
C ALA A 26 1.67 -7.60 22.08
N GLU A 27 2.58 -8.55 22.25
CA GLU A 27 3.94 -8.27 22.72
C GLU A 27 4.82 -7.74 21.58
N THR A 28 4.53 -8.11 20.32
CA THR A 28 5.16 -7.61 19.09
C THR A 28 4.22 -7.88 17.90
N LEU A 29 4.05 -6.94 16.97
CA LEU A 29 3.28 -7.19 15.73
C LEU A 29 4.16 -7.86 14.65
N ARG A 30 3.53 -8.65 13.77
CA ARG A 30 4.19 -9.28 12.61
C ARG A 30 3.61 -8.78 11.29
N GLY A 31 4.41 -8.05 10.53
CA GLY A 31 4.07 -7.60 9.19
C GLY A 31 4.66 -8.48 8.09
N LEU A 32 3.94 -8.66 6.99
CA LEU A 32 4.49 -9.21 5.74
C LEU A 32 4.53 -8.13 4.66
N ILE A 33 5.72 -7.73 4.24
CA ILE A 33 5.91 -6.79 3.13
C ILE A 33 5.98 -7.56 1.82
N LEU A 34 4.99 -7.38 0.95
CA LEU A 34 5.01 -7.88 -0.41
C LEU A 34 5.65 -6.81 -1.31
N THR A 35 6.74 -7.18 -1.97
CA THR A 35 7.49 -6.25 -2.82
C THR A 35 7.90 -6.88 -4.15
N SER A 36 8.43 -6.07 -5.06
CA SER A 36 8.83 -6.47 -6.40
C SER A 36 10.29 -6.05 -6.69
N PRO A 37 10.93 -6.58 -7.75
CA PRO A 37 12.34 -6.29 -8.03
C PRO A 37 12.67 -4.80 -8.23
N GLY A 38 11.72 -3.96 -8.65
CA GLY A 38 11.88 -2.51 -8.68
C GLY A 38 12.28 -1.93 -10.03
N VAL A 39 11.41 -2.06 -11.04
CA VAL A 39 11.57 -1.38 -12.35
C VAL A 39 11.26 0.12 -12.23
N TYR A 40 10.15 0.47 -11.56
CA TYR A 40 9.67 1.86 -11.44
C TYR A 40 10.11 2.52 -10.13
N HIS A 41 10.24 1.75 -9.05
CA HIS A 41 10.66 2.23 -7.73
C HIS A 41 11.84 1.42 -7.20
N ASN A 42 12.67 2.06 -6.37
CA ASN A 42 13.86 1.46 -5.78
C ASN A 42 13.52 0.66 -4.52
N TYR A 43 12.80 -0.46 -4.69
CA TYR A 43 12.36 -1.27 -3.55
C TYR A 43 13.50 -1.83 -2.69
N ALA A 44 14.73 -1.93 -3.24
CA ALA A 44 15.92 -2.28 -2.48
C ALA A 44 16.20 -1.28 -1.34
N LEU A 45 16.01 0.02 -1.59
CA LEU A 45 16.18 1.06 -0.58
C LEU A 45 14.88 1.31 0.20
N GLN A 46 13.74 1.35 -0.50
CA GLN A 46 12.47 1.69 0.11
C GLN A 46 12.04 0.67 1.17
N THR A 47 12.25 -0.63 0.93
CA THR A 47 11.82 -1.69 1.87
C THR A 47 12.46 -1.56 3.26
N PRO A 48 13.80 -1.55 3.40
CA PRO A 48 14.43 -1.38 4.71
C PRO A 48 14.18 0.01 5.31
N THR A 49 14.14 1.07 4.49
CA THR A 49 13.88 2.44 4.98
C THR A 49 12.47 2.56 5.59
N LEU A 50 11.47 2.01 4.90
CA LEU A 50 10.09 2.00 5.37
C LEU A 50 9.94 1.15 6.64
N ALA A 51 10.52 -0.06 6.65
CA ALA A 51 10.45 -0.96 7.80
C ALA A 51 11.05 -0.34 9.06
N ALA A 52 12.24 0.25 8.95
CA ALA A 52 12.90 0.94 10.06
C ALA A 52 12.06 2.13 10.56
N GLY A 53 11.59 2.99 9.63
CA GLY A 53 10.77 4.16 9.99
C GLY A 53 9.44 3.80 10.66
N ILE A 54 8.80 2.69 10.28
CA ILE A 54 7.60 2.21 10.96
C ILE A 54 7.93 1.73 12.38
N ALA A 55 9.02 0.96 12.55
CA ALA A 55 9.42 0.39 13.83
C ALA A 55 9.87 1.44 14.86
N GLU A 56 10.17 2.68 14.45
CA GLU A 56 10.36 3.79 15.38
C GLU A 56 9.10 4.15 16.17
N HIS A 57 7.92 3.69 15.73
CA HIS A 57 6.63 4.10 16.31
C HIS A 57 5.94 3.04 17.17
N PHE A 58 6.24 1.76 16.99
CA PHE A 58 5.73 0.66 17.81
C PHE A 58 6.54 -0.62 17.56
N ASP A 59 6.39 -1.61 18.44
CA ASP A 59 7.07 -2.91 18.29
C ASP A 59 6.45 -3.76 17.17
N ILE A 60 7.19 -3.89 16.07
CA ILE A 60 6.83 -4.70 14.90
C ILE A 60 8.07 -5.26 14.22
N HIS A 61 7.95 -6.53 13.81
CA HIS A 61 8.92 -7.22 12.97
C HIS A 61 8.30 -7.57 11.61
N PHE A 62 9.15 -7.65 10.59
CA PHE A 62 8.74 -7.85 9.20
C PHE A 62 9.41 -9.07 8.57
N ASP A 63 8.60 -9.83 7.84
CA ASP A 63 9.11 -10.67 6.75
C ASP A 63 8.91 -9.94 5.42
N VAL A 64 9.85 -10.11 4.50
CA VAL A 64 9.80 -9.59 3.14
C VAL A 64 9.59 -10.73 2.17
N SER A 65 8.57 -10.60 1.33
CA SER A 65 8.29 -11.51 0.21
C SER A 65 8.53 -10.77 -1.10
N LEU A 66 9.64 -11.09 -1.76
CA LEU A 66 10.09 -10.45 -3.00
C LEU A 66 9.72 -11.31 -4.20
N ALA A 67 8.75 -10.83 -4.99
CA ALA A 67 8.33 -11.44 -6.26
C ALA A 67 7.97 -12.94 -6.18
N GLU A 68 7.48 -13.43 -5.04
CA GLU A 68 7.09 -14.83 -4.84
C GLU A 68 5.71 -15.16 -5.46
N THR A 69 5.49 -14.81 -6.73
CA THR A 69 4.18 -14.90 -7.40
C THR A 69 3.58 -16.32 -7.38
N ALA A 70 4.41 -17.37 -7.41
CA ALA A 70 3.95 -18.74 -7.25
C ALA A 70 3.39 -19.01 -5.85
N ARG A 71 4.03 -18.49 -4.79
CA ARG A 71 3.50 -18.56 -3.42
C ARG A 71 2.23 -17.72 -3.30
N TRP A 72 2.26 -16.49 -3.80
CA TRP A 72 1.12 -15.56 -3.74
C TRP A 72 -0.11 -16.05 -4.47
N LYS A 73 0.05 -16.86 -5.53
CA LYS A 73 -1.07 -17.45 -6.28
C LYS A 73 -1.71 -18.65 -5.58
N ASN A 74 -0.92 -19.43 -4.84
CA ASN A 74 -1.29 -20.80 -4.50
C ASN A 74 -1.41 -21.07 -3.00
N THR A 75 -1.09 -20.11 -2.12
CA THR A 75 -1.10 -20.34 -0.67
C THR A 75 -1.84 -19.24 0.09
N ASP A 76 -2.19 -19.56 1.34
CA ASP A 76 -2.74 -18.63 2.31
C ASP A 76 -1.60 -17.92 3.05
N TYR A 77 -0.74 -17.27 2.27
CA TYR A 77 0.55 -16.75 2.71
C TYR A 77 0.45 -15.67 3.80
N GLY A 78 -0.70 -15.03 3.96
CA GLY A 78 -0.96 -14.05 5.02
C GLY A 78 -1.24 -14.68 6.38
N THR A 79 -1.48 -16.00 6.44
CA THR A 79 -1.76 -16.70 7.70
C THR A 79 -0.62 -16.53 8.69
N GLY A 80 -0.94 -15.97 9.86
CA GLY A 80 0.00 -15.72 10.94
C GLY A 80 0.52 -14.29 10.99
N TYR A 81 0.37 -13.48 9.96
CA TYR A 81 0.73 -12.07 10.04
C TYR A 81 -0.44 -11.24 10.56
N ASP A 82 -0.12 -10.17 11.29
CA ASP A 82 -1.11 -9.20 11.79
C ASP A 82 -1.49 -8.19 10.71
N VAL A 83 -0.62 -7.95 9.74
CA VAL A 83 -0.85 -7.02 8.63
C VAL A 83 -0.07 -7.42 7.37
N LEU A 84 -0.70 -7.22 6.20
CA LEU A 84 -0.05 -7.29 4.90
C LEU A 84 0.27 -5.89 4.38
N ILE A 85 1.49 -5.67 3.94
CA ILE A 85 1.94 -4.38 3.40
C ILE A 85 2.31 -4.59 1.94
N TYR A 86 1.46 -4.09 1.04
CA TYR A 86 1.70 -4.14 -0.40
C TYR A 86 2.52 -2.92 -0.79
N ASN A 87 3.80 -3.15 -1.12
CA ASN A 87 4.73 -2.16 -1.64
C ASN A 87 5.44 -2.72 -2.88
N LEU A 88 4.68 -2.88 -3.96
CA LEU A 88 5.10 -3.53 -5.20
C LEU A 88 4.58 -2.79 -6.43
N CYS A 89 5.17 -3.07 -7.60
CA CYS A 89 4.61 -2.61 -8.86
C CYS A 89 4.62 -3.72 -9.93
N MET A 90 3.43 -4.22 -10.24
CA MET A 90 3.19 -5.30 -11.20
C MET A 90 2.15 -4.87 -12.25
N ALA A 91 2.42 -3.75 -12.92
CA ALA A 91 1.41 -3.05 -13.73
C ALA A 91 0.81 -3.88 -14.88
N ASP A 92 1.64 -4.70 -15.54
CA ASP A 92 1.29 -5.50 -16.72
C ASP A 92 0.89 -6.95 -16.42
N GLU A 93 0.92 -7.38 -15.15
CA GLU A 93 0.46 -8.70 -14.74
C GLU A 93 -1.07 -8.78 -14.83
N THR A 94 -1.58 -9.88 -15.39
CA THR A 94 -3.01 -10.08 -15.69
C THR A 94 -3.53 -11.45 -15.26
N ASP A 95 -2.69 -12.29 -14.63
CA ASP A 95 -3.10 -13.59 -14.13
C ASP A 95 -4.17 -13.46 -13.04
N ALA A 96 -5.41 -13.75 -13.43
CA ALA A 96 -6.57 -13.63 -12.55
C ALA A 96 -6.45 -14.49 -11.29
N ALA A 97 -5.85 -15.69 -11.36
CA ALA A 97 -5.69 -16.55 -10.19
C ALA A 97 -4.73 -15.93 -9.17
N LEU A 98 -3.65 -15.32 -9.63
CA LEU A 98 -2.75 -14.56 -8.77
C LEU A 98 -3.49 -13.39 -8.10
N ILE A 99 -4.13 -12.53 -8.90
CA ILE A 99 -4.78 -11.31 -8.39
C ILE A 99 -5.89 -11.67 -7.40
N HIS A 100 -6.70 -12.69 -7.71
CA HIS A 100 -7.75 -13.16 -6.83
C HIS A 100 -7.20 -13.70 -5.51
N ASN A 101 -6.13 -14.51 -5.51
CA ASN A 101 -5.60 -15.03 -4.26
C ASN A 101 -4.89 -13.95 -3.43
N MET A 102 -4.25 -12.97 -4.08
CA MET A 102 -3.66 -11.82 -3.38
C MET A 102 -4.72 -10.99 -2.64
N ARG A 103 -5.89 -10.79 -3.26
CA ARG A 103 -7.05 -10.15 -2.61
C ARG A 103 -7.66 -11.00 -1.52
N ARG A 104 -7.78 -12.31 -1.77
CA ARG A 104 -8.40 -13.28 -0.84
C ARG A 104 -7.80 -13.21 0.57
N GLN A 105 -6.51 -12.88 0.70
CA GLN A 105 -5.86 -12.75 2.02
C GLN A 105 -6.54 -11.70 2.92
N THR A 106 -7.09 -10.64 2.34
CA THR A 106 -7.80 -9.59 3.06
C THR A 106 -9.31 -9.79 2.94
N ASP A 107 -9.83 -9.89 1.71
CA ASP A 107 -11.27 -9.93 1.41
C ASP A 107 -11.99 -11.14 2.02
N VAL A 108 -11.27 -12.25 2.26
CA VAL A 108 -11.86 -13.52 2.73
C VAL A 108 -11.20 -14.03 4.00
N LEU A 109 -9.87 -14.02 4.07
CA LEU A 109 -9.15 -14.51 5.26
C LEU A 109 -9.09 -13.46 6.38
N GLY A 110 -9.47 -12.22 6.11
CA GLY A 110 -9.62 -11.19 7.12
C GLY A 110 -8.31 -10.54 7.58
N VAL A 111 -7.19 -10.78 6.90
CA VAL A 111 -5.91 -10.18 7.30
C VAL A 111 -5.90 -8.70 6.91
N PRO A 112 -5.73 -7.77 7.88
CA PRO A 112 -5.66 -6.34 7.62
C PRO A 112 -4.57 -6.00 6.59
N ALA A 113 -4.79 -4.94 5.82
CA ALA A 113 -3.86 -4.55 4.75
C ALA A 113 -3.51 -3.06 4.74
N VAL A 114 -2.29 -2.80 4.28
CA VAL A 114 -1.79 -1.48 3.90
C VAL A 114 -1.36 -1.53 2.44
N VAL A 115 -1.90 -0.63 1.60
CA VAL A 115 -1.57 -0.55 0.17
C VAL A 115 -0.86 0.76 -0.15
N LEU A 116 0.33 0.67 -0.73
CA LEU A 116 1.22 1.82 -0.91
C LEU A 116 1.49 2.10 -2.39
N HIS A 117 1.39 3.37 -2.76
CA HIS A 117 1.81 3.96 -4.03
C HIS A 117 1.51 3.10 -5.28
N CYS A 118 2.55 2.52 -5.91
CA CYS A 118 2.45 1.74 -7.16
C CYS A 118 1.62 0.47 -7.02
N SER A 119 1.31 0.05 -5.79
CA SER A 119 0.40 -1.06 -5.55
C SER A 119 -0.98 -0.76 -6.16
N MET A 120 -1.42 0.50 -6.20
CA MET A 120 -2.70 0.87 -6.85
C MET A 120 -2.64 0.82 -8.38
N HIS A 121 -1.44 0.87 -8.97
CA HIS A 121 -1.21 0.75 -10.42
C HIS A 121 -0.78 -0.66 -10.83
N SER A 122 -0.64 -1.57 -9.88
CA SER A 122 -0.46 -2.99 -10.16
C SER A 122 -1.73 -3.58 -10.76
N PHE A 123 -1.56 -4.52 -11.69
CA PHE A 123 -2.66 -5.21 -12.38
C PHE A 123 -3.64 -4.29 -13.13
N ARG A 124 -3.20 -3.07 -13.49
CA ARG A 124 -4.05 -1.98 -14.03
C ARG A 124 -4.69 -2.27 -15.39
N ASN A 125 -4.25 -3.34 -16.07
CA ASN A 125 -4.86 -3.86 -17.29
C ASN A 125 -6.09 -4.74 -17.00
N THR A 126 -6.46 -4.90 -15.73
CA THR A 126 -7.67 -5.57 -15.25
C THR A 126 -8.42 -4.65 -14.28
N ASP A 127 -9.69 -4.97 -14.00
CA ASP A 127 -10.48 -4.28 -12.95
C ASP A 127 -10.50 -5.09 -11.63
N LEU A 128 -9.67 -6.13 -11.53
CA LEU A 128 -9.75 -7.12 -10.46
C LEU A 128 -9.18 -6.63 -9.13
N TRP A 129 -8.33 -5.60 -9.12
CA TRP A 129 -7.51 -5.23 -7.96
C TRP A 129 -8.12 -4.14 -7.07
N TRP A 130 -8.63 -3.05 -7.67
CA TRP A 130 -9.17 -1.89 -6.96
C TRP A 130 -10.30 -2.17 -5.96
N PRO A 131 -11.17 -3.19 -6.14
CA PRO A 131 -12.22 -3.47 -5.15
C PRO A 131 -11.68 -3.75 -3.73
N MET A 132 -10.44 -4.22 -3.58
CA MET A 132 -9.84 -4.51 -2.27
C MET A 132 -9.63 -3.25 -1.41
N TYR A 133 -9.42 -2.09 -2.01
CA TYR A 133 -9.09 -0.84 -1.31
C TYR A 133 -9.90 0.36 -1.76
N GLY A 134 -10.85 0.18 -2.68
CA GLY A 134 -11.88 1.17 -3.00
C GLY A 134 -11.41 2.38 -3.83
N LEU A 135 -10.14 2.50 -4.21
CA LEU A 135 -9.63 3.57 -5.07
C LEU A 135 -9.22 3.04 -6.44
N GLN A 136 -9.87 3.53 -7.50
CA GLN A 136 -9.47 3.28 -8.88
C GLN A 136 -8.62 4.44 -9.42
N THR A 137 -7.44 4.12 -9.93
CA THR A 137 -6.52 5.09 -10.55
C THR A 137 -5.67 4.39 -11.60
N ARG A 138 -5.35 5.11 -12.68
CA ARG A 138 -4.54 4.61 -13.81
C ARG A 138 -3.50 5.60 -14.32
N ALA A 139 -3.50 6.81 -13.77
CA ALA A 139 -2.65 7.91 -14.21
C ALA A 139 -2.30 8.79 -13.02
N HIS A 140 -1.22 9.54 -13.18
CA HIS A 140 -0.74 10.50 -12.20
C HIS A 140 -0.21 11.73 -12.92
N GLU A 141 -0.11 12.83 -12.19
CA GLU A 141 0.58 14.03 -12.62
C GLU A 141 2.11 13.83 -12.48
N PRO A 142 2.94 14.66 -13.13
CA PRO A 142 4.39 14.59 -12.96
C PRO A 142 4.81 14.77 -11.49
N GLU A 143 5.94 14.16 -11.13
CA GLU A 143 6.52 14.30 -9.80
C GLU A 143 6.79 15.78 -9.45
N THR A 144 6.28 16.22 -8.31
CA THR A 144 6.40 17.59 -7.84
C THR A 144 6.30 17.69 -6.31
N ALA A 145 6.49 18.89 -5.76
CA ALA A 145 6.22 19.13 -4.35
C ALA A 145 4.70 19.02 -4.11
N LEU A 146 4.29 18.15 -3.19
CA LEU A 146 2.90 17.75 -3.04
C LEU A 146 2.38 18.05 -1.63
N LEU A 147 1.62 19.14 -1.51
CA LEU A 147 0.96 19.54 -0.27
C LEU A 147 -0.14 18.53 0.10
N GLN A 148 -0.16 18.09 1.35
CA GLN A 148 -1.21 17.24 1.91
C GLN A 148 -2.16 18.06 2.79
N GLU A 149 -3.45 17.97 2.50
CA GLU A 149 -4.52 18.65 3.24
C GLU A 149 -5.35 17.62 4.03
N PRO A 150 -5.48 17.78 5.36
CA PRO A 150 -6.25 16.85 6.18
C PRO A 150 -7.75 16.99 5.95
N VAL A 151 -8.44 15.85 5.84
CA VAL A 151 -9.90 15.76 5.75
C VAL A 151 -10.46 15.52 7.15
N GLY A 152 -10.43 16.57 7.97
CA GLY A 152 -10.89 16.55 9.36
C GLY A 152 -9.90 15.91 10.34
N ASP A 153 -10.36 15.74 11.58
CA ASP A 153 -9.56 15.16 12.65
C ASP A 153 -9.67 13.63 12.63
N HIS A 154 -8.53 12.94 12.67
CA HIS A 154 -8.47 11.49 12.79
C HIS A 154 -7.22 11.06 13.56
N PRO A 155 -7.27 10.04 14.44
CA PRO A 155 -6.10 9.59 15.20
C PRO A 155 -4.90 9.22 14.32
N ILE A 156 -5.14 8.74 13.08
CA ILE A 156 -4.07 8.45 12.10
C ILE A 156 -3.26 9.69 11.74
N LEU A 157 -3.85 10.88 11.80
CA LEU A 157 -3.18 12.14 11.49
C LEU A 157 -2.38 12.71 12.67
N THR A 158 -2.39 12.03 13.83
CA THR A 158 -1.67 12.51 15.02
C THR A 158 -0.16 12.45 14.82
N GLY A 159 0.49 13.60 15.04
CA GLY A 159 1.93 13.77 14.86
C GLY A 159 2.35 14.12 13.43
N ILE A 160 1.39 14.21 12.49
CA ILE A 160 1.66 14.69 11.12
C ILE A 160 1.50 16.22 11.09
N PRO A 161 2.45 16.98 10.51
CA PRO A 161 2.34 18.43 10.40
C PRO A 161 1.11 18.87 9.59
N THR A 162 0.43 19.91 10.02
CA THR A 162 -0.78 20.44 9.36
C THR A 162 -0.52 21.04 7.98
N ASN A 163 0.73 21.43 7.69
CA ASN A 163 1.18 21.98 6.41
C ASN A 163 2.20 21.04 5.72
N TRP A 164 2.05 19.73 5.93
CA TRP A 164 2.96 18.74 5.40
C TRP A 164 2.98 18.75 3.87
N THR A 165 4.17 18.96 3.30
CA THR A 165 4.42 18.93 1.86
C THR A 165 5.55 17.95 1.61
N LEU A 166 5.29 16.92 0.80
CA LEU A 166 6.34 16.06 0.29
C LEU A 166 7.14 16.81 -0.76
N ALA A 167 8.46 16.67 -0.74
CA ALA A 167 9.33 17.43 -1.64
C ALA A 167 9.19 17.01 -3.12
N ALA A 168 8.93 15.72 -3.36
CA ALA A 168 8.85 15.13 -4.69
C ALA A 168 8.02 13.84 -4.66
N ASP A 169 6.76 13.92 -5.10
CA ASP A 169 5.83 12.79 -5.23
C ASP A 169 4.86 12.99 -6.41
N GLU A 170 4.14 11.94 -6.79
CA GLU A 170 3.22 11.93 -7.93
C GLU A 170 1.76 11.97 -7.47
N LEU A 171 0.99 12.97 -7.93
CA LEU A 171 -0.42 13.05 -7.61
C LEU A 171 -1.26 12.12 -8.51
N TYR A 172 -1.83 11.07 -7.92
CA TYR A 172 -2.65 10.10 -8.66
C TYR A 172 -4.03 10.66 -9.01
N ARG A 173 -4.47 10.45 -10.25
CA ARG A 173 -5.80 10.83 -10.73
C ARG A 173 -6.83 9.78 -10.33
N ASN A 174 -7.69 10.13 -9.37
CA ASN A 174 -8.76 9.30 -8.84
C ASN A 174 -9.89 9.20 -9.89
N LEU A 175 -10.18 7.99 -10.36
CA LEU A 175 -11.25 7.71 -11.33
C LEU A 175 -12.55 7.31 -10.62
N ALA A 176 -12.43 6.53 -9.54
CA ALA A 176 -13.54 6.16 -8.67
C ALA A 176 -12.99 5.97 -7.26
N PHE A 177 -13.78 6.35 -6.25
CA PHE A 177 -13.38 6.24 -4.86
C PHE A 177 -14.55 5.78 -3.99
N LYS A 178 -14.30 4.79 -3.15
CA LYS A 178 -15.18 4.30 -2.10
C LYS A 178 -14.32 4.12 -0.86
N GLY A 179 -14.53 4.93 0.17
CA GLY A 179 -13.74 4.90 1.39
C GLY A 179 -13.92 6.17 2.19
N GLN A 180 -13.23 6.22 3.32
CA GLN A 180 -13.15 7.42 4.16
C GLN A 180 -11.83 8.14 3.83
N PRO A 181 -11.88 9.33 3.20
CA PRO A 181 -10.67 10.08 2.91
C PRO A 181 -10.07 10.63 4.22
N LEU A 182 -8.74 10.67 4.29
CA LEU A 182 -7.97 11.23 5.40
C LEU A 182 -7.10 12.40 4.94
N LEU A 183 -6.48 12.27 3.77
CA LEU A 183 -5.67 13.31 3.15
C LEU A 183 -6.11 13.51 1.70
N THR A 184 -6.01 14.75 1.25
CA THR A 184 -6.21 15.14 -0.13
C THR A 184 -5.11 16.05 -0.63
N SER A 185 -4.99 16.18 -1.95
CA SER A 185 -4.19 17.21 -2.59
C SER A 185 -4.92 17.77 -3.82
N GLN A 186 -4.60 19.00 -4.20
CA GLN A 186 -5.18 19.65 -5.38
C GLN A 186 -4.33 19.39 -6.62
N ALA A 187 -4.98 18.87 -7.66
CA ALA A 187 -4.41 18.66 -8.98
C ALA A 187 -4.21 19.95 -9.76
N LEU A 188 -3.39 19.90 -10.81
CA LEU A 188 -3.11 21.05 -11.70
C LEU A 188 -4.36 21.66 -12.33
N ASP A 189 -5.41 20.86 -12.56
CA ASP A 189 -6.69 21.33 -13.09
C ASP A 189 -7.67 21.83 -12.00
N GLY A 190 -7.20 21.90 -10.75
CA GLY A 190 -7.97 22.35 -9.59
C GLY A 190 -8.82 21.26 -8.92
N SER A 191 -8.89 20.05 -9.48
CA SER A 191 -9.64 18.94 -8.88
C SER A 191 -8.96 18.42 -7.60
N ILE A 192 -9.75 18.00 -6.62
CA ILE A 192 -9.24 17.43 -5.38
C ILE A 192 -9.11 15.91 -5.54
N GLN A 193 -7.94 15.39 -5.19
CA GLN A 193 -7.60 13.97 -5.26
C GLN A 193 -7.34 13.44 -3.84
N VAL A 194 -7.90 12.28 -3.52
CA VAL A 194 -7.62 11.57 -2.27
C VAL A 194 -6.24 10.95 -2.36
N THR A 195 -5.42 11.21 -1.34
CA THR A 195 -4.04 10.74 -1.24
C THR A 195 -3.84 9.75 -0.10
N ALA A 196 -4.66 9.77 0.95
CA ALA A 196 -4.70 8.74 1.98
C ALA A 196 -6.13 8.47 2.44
N TRP A 197 -6.46 7.22 2.75
CA TRP A 197 -7.84 6.82 3.09
C TRP A 197 -7.91 5.53 3.90
N LEU A 198 -9.11 5.29 4.44
CA LEU A 198 -9.52 4.03 5.04
C LEU A 198 -10.59 3.36 4.19
N TYR A 199 -10.57 2.04 4.18
CA TYR A 199 -11.57 1.19 3.55
C TYR A 199 -11.79 -0.09 4.37
N GLU A 200 -12.91 -0.76 4.13
CA GLU A 200 -13.21 -2.06 4.74
C GLU A 200 -13.73 -2.99 3.64
N GLU A 201 -13.12 -4.16 3.52
CA GLU A 201 -13.50 -5.19 2.55
C GLU A 201 -13.54 -6.54 3.26
N GLY A 202 -14.63 -7.29 3.12
CA GLY A 202 -14.78 -8.59 3.80
C GLY A 202 -14.74 -8.53 5.33
N GLY A 203 -14.91 -7.34 5.93
CA GLY A 203 -14.75 -7.10 7.37
C GLY A 203 -13.31 -6.84 7.83
N ALA A 204 -12.33 -6.93 6.93
CA ALA A 204 -10.95 -6.53 7.18
C ALA A 204 -10.76 -5.03 6.88
N ARG A 205 -9.96 -4.38 7.72
CA ARG A 205 -9.61 -2.97 7.54
C ARG A 205 -8.45 -2.84 6.55
N VAL A 206 -8.55 -1.84 5.68
CA VAL A 206 -7.51 -1.47 4.73
C VAL A 206 -7.18 0.01 4.89
N PHE A 207 -5.89 0.32 4.99
CA PHE A 207 -5.38 1.67 4.87
C PHE A 207 -4.65 1.80 3.54
N GLY A 208 -4.93 2.87 2.80
CA GLY A 208 -4.29 3.13 1.52
C GLY A 208 -3.69 4.53 1.47
N THR A 209 -2.57 4.66 0.76
CA THR A 209 -2.00 5.96 0.42
C THR A 209 -1.38 5.94 -0.97
N THR A 210 -1.68 6.95 -1.79
CA THR A 210 -1.06 7.17 -3.12
C THR A 210 0.33 7.75 -3.01
N LEU A 211 0.75 8.18 -1.83
CA LEU A 211 2.07 8.76 -1.59
C LEU A 211 3.13 7.66 -1.52
N GLY A 212 4.40 8.02 -1.77
CA GLY A 212 5.55 7.13 -1.64
C GLY A 212 6.27 6.81 -2.96
N HIS A 213 6.28 7.74 -3.93
CA HIS A 213 6.99 7.54 -5.20
C HIS A 213 8.51 7.37 -5.02
N SER A 214 9.13 8.39 -4.42
CA SER A 214 10.57 8.58 -4.36
C SER A 214 11.18 8.06 -3.06
N ASP A 215 12.49 7.81 -3.09
CA ASP A 215 13.24 7.41 -1.90
C ASP A 215 13.19 8.49 -0.82
N SER A 216 13.11 9.78 -1.20
CA SER A 216 12.90 10.89 -0.26
C SER A 216 11.50 10.91 0.35
N SER A 217 10.46 10.55 -0.42
CA SER A 217 9.10 10.43 0.13
C SER A 217 8.98 9.27 1.12
N ILE A 218 9.63 8.13 0.83
CA ILE A 218 9.67 7.00 1.77
C ILE A 218 10.47 7.31 3.04
N ALA A 219 11.51 8.14 2.94
CA ALA A 219 12.33 8.60 4.07
C ALA A 219 11.71 9.77 4.86
N ASP A 220 10.59 10.35 4.40
CA ASP A 220 9.94 11.46 5.09
C ASP A 220 9.31 10.97 6.40
N ALA A 221 9.64 11.66 7.51
CA ALA A 221 9.21 11.22 8.84
C ALA A 221 7.68 11.30 9.01
N ALA A 222 7.00 12.25 8.37
CA ALA A 222 5.54 12.34 8.42
C ALA A 222 4.88 11.26 7.55
N TYR A 223 5.48 10.88 6.42
CA TYR A 223 5.06 9.71 5.64
C TYR A 223 5.19 8.41 6.44
N GLN A 224 6.34 8.18 7.08
CA GLN A 224 6.57 6.99 7.91
C GLN A 224 5.58 6.93 9.09
N ARG A 225 5.35 8.07 9.76
CA ARG A 225 4.32 8.20 10.79
C ARG A 225 2.92 7.91 10.28
N LEU A 226 2.56 8.40 9.09
CA LEU A 226 1.26 8.12 8.46
C LEU A 226 1.07 6.62 8.25
N VAL A 227 2.05 5.94 7.66
CA VAL A 227 1.97 4.50 7.41
C VAL A 227 1.93 3.71 8.71
N ALA A 228 2.77 4.06 9.69
CA ALA A 228 2.78 3.45 11.01
C ALA A 228 1.42 3.56 11.73
N ASN A 229 0.85 4.76 11.76
CA ASN A 229 -0.47 5.00 12.32
C ASN A 229 -1.56 4.22 11.55
N GLY A 230 -1.44 4.13 10.22
CA GLY A 230 -2.30 3.30 9.38
C GLY A 230 -2.26 1.82 9.78
N ILE A 231 -1.06 1.25 9.99
CA ILE A 231 -0.86 -0.13 10.47
C ILE A 231 -1.51 -0.33 11.85
N LEU A 232 -1.25 0.56 12.80
CA LEU A 232 -1.86 0.49 14.13
C LEU A 232 -3.39 0.55 14.03
N TYR A 233 -3.95 1.38 13.15
CA TYR A 233 -5.40 1.49 13.00
C TYR A 233 -6.03 0.20 12.43
N VAL A 234 -5.46 -0.35 11.36
CA VAL A 234 -6.02 -1.53 10.70
C VAL A 234 -5.87 -2.79 11.57
N THR A 235 -4.85 -2.84 12.44
CA THR A 235 -4.65 -3.91 13.43
C THR A 235 -5.41 -3.70 14.74
N GLY A 236 -6.08 -2.55 14.92
CA GLY A 236 -6.84 -2.25 16.13
C GLY A 236 -6.01 -1.78 17.32
N ASN A 237 -4.75 -1.39 17.09
CA ASN A 237 -3.78 -0.94 18.07
C ASN A 237 -3.52 0.58 18.04
N LEU A 238 -4.38 1.38 17.41
CA LEU A 238 -4.27 2.85 17.47
C LEU A 238 -5.21 3.42 18.52
N GLY A 239 -4.65 4.03 19.56
CA GLY A 239 -5.41 4.77 20.56
C GLY A 239 -6.04 6.05 20.00
N PRO A 240 -7.04 6.63 20.69
CA PRO A 240 -7.66 7.90 20.28
C PRO A 240 -6.69 9.09 20.33
N ASP A 241 -5.60 8.96 21.07
CA ASP A 241 -4.46 9.90 21.15
C ASP A 241 -3.40 9.64 20.07
N GLY A 242 -3.64 8.71 19.14
CA GLY A 242 -2.71 8.37 18.08
C GLY A 242 -1.46 7.63 18.55
N LEU A 243 -1.51 7.02 19.74
CA LEU A 243 -0.42 6.23 20.32
C LEU A 243 -0.77 4.73 20.33
N PRO A 244 0.23 3.84 20.22
CA PRO A 244 0.03 2.42 20.44
C PRO A 244 -0.21 2.11 21.93
N PRO A 245 -0.76 0.93 22.27
CA PRO A 245 -0.73 0.41 23.62
C PRO A 245 0.71 0.38 24.17
N VAL A 246 0.86 0.56 25.49
CA VAL A 246 2.17 0.52 26.16
C VAL A 246 2.94 -0.79 25.89
N ALA A 247 2.22 -1.91 25.71
CA ALA A 247 2.81 -3.19 25.40
C ALA A 247 3.48 -3.26 24.01
N LEU A 248 3.07 -2.39 23.09
CA LEU A 248 3.66 -2.24 21.74
C LEU A 248 4.55 -0.99 21.66
N ALA A 249 5.04 -0.46 22.78
CA ALA A 249 5.99 0.65 22.74
C ALA A 249 7.24 0.24 21.93
N PRO A 250 7.83 1.15 21.14
CA PRO A 250 9.03 0.84 20.36
C PRO A 250 10.13 0.23 21.22
N VAL A 251 10.69 -0.89 20.78
CA VAL A 251 11.93 -1.43 21.34
C VAL A 251 13.13 -0.65 20.81
N SER A 252 14.16 -0.47 21.64
CA SER A 252 15.30 0.40 21.31
C SER A 252 16.24 -0.26 20.29
N SER A 253 15.90 -0.14 19.00
CA SER A 253 16.76 -0.01 17.81
C SER A 253 15.94 -0.44 16.58
N PRO A 254 15.66 0.45 15.60
CA PRO A 254 15.01 0.07 14.34
C PRO A 254 15.86 -0.85 13.45
N ASP A 255 17.15 -1.03 13.80
CA ASP A 255 18.05 -1.94 13.09
C ASP A 255 17.63 -3.40 13.33
N GLY A 256 17.50 -4.16 12.24
CA GLY A 256 17.22 -5.60 12.31
C GLY A 256 15.74 -5.97 12.48
N VAL A 257 14.82 -5.06 12.15
CA VAL A 257 13.36 -5.32 12.19
C VAL A 257 12.86 -6.18 11.03
N ILE A 258 13.72 -6.50 10.07
CA ILE A 258 13.42 -7.46 9.00
C ILE A 258 14.05 -8.80 9.39
N ASP A 259 13.21 -9.78 9.72
CA ASP A 259 13.65 -11.11 10.18
C ASP A 259 14.04 -12.00 9.00
N HIS A 260 13.20 -12.01 7.95
CA HIS A 260 13.41 -12.84 6.77
C HIS A 260 13.17 -12.09 5.46
N LEU A 261 13.96 -12.43 4.44
CA LEU A 261 13.72 -12.02 3.05
C LEU A 261 13.61 -13.28 2.18
N GLY A 262 12.40 -13.58 1.74
CA GLY A 262 12.08 -14.66 0.81
C GLY A 262 12.03 -14.15 -0.63
N ALA A 263 12.64 -14.89 -1.56
CA ALA A 263 12.58 -14.63 -2.99
C ALA A 263 12.74 -15.95 -3.78
N PRO A 264 12.15 -16.08 -4.99
CA PRO A 264 12.46 -17.20 -5.86
C PRO A 264 13.95 -17.27 -6.20
N GLU A 265 14.41 -18.46 -6.60
CA GLU A 265 15.79 -18.65 -7.04
C GLU A 265 16.15 -17.68 -8.18
N GLY A 266 17.31 -17.02 -8.07
CA GLY A 266 17.78 -16.02 -9.03
C GLY A 266 17.05 -14.66 -9.00
N VAL A 267 15.98 -14.49 -8.21
CA VAL A 267 15.29 -13.20 -8.08
C VAL A 267 15.97 -12.35 -7.02
N ARG A 268 16.32 -11.11 -7.38
CA ARG A 268 16.88 -10.09 -6.49
C ARG A 268 16.19 -8.76 -6.75
N PHE A 269 16.40 -7.80 -5.86
CA PHE A 269 16.10 -6.41 -6.22
C PHE A 269 17.04 -5.96 -7.35
N LEU A 270 16.52 -5.15 -8.26
CA LEU A 270 17.31 -4.55 -9.32
C LEU A 270 18.33 -3.54 -8.79
N GLY A 271 18.00 -2.88 -7.67
CA GLY A 271 18.76 -1.75 -7.14
C GLY A 271 18.86 -0.59 -8.14
N ALA A 272 19.64 0.44 -7.80
CA ALA A 272 19.76 1.63 -8.64
C ALA A 272 20.29 1.34 -10.06
N GLU A 273 21.25 0.43 -10.20
CA GLU A 273 21.85 0.10 -11.49
C GLU A 273 20.90 -0.68 -12.41
N GLY A 274 20.26 -1.72 -11.88
CA GLY A 274 19.29 -2.51 -12.64
C GLY A 274 18.05 -1.70 -13.00
N GLN A 275 17.60 -0.83 -12.09
CA GLN A 275 16.53 0.13 -12.37
C GLN A 275 16.94 1.11 -13.47
N SER A 276 18.14 1.68 -13.41
CA SER A 276 18.68 2.56 -14.46
C SER A 276 18.80 1.84 -15.81
N CYS A 277 19.19 0.57 -15.82
CA CYS A 277 19.17 -0.29 -17.01
C CYS A 277 17.74 -0.42 -17.58
N ALA A 278 16.76 -0.71 -16.73
CA ALA A 278 15.37 -0.88 -17.15
C ALA A 278 14.82 0.41 -17.75
N TYR A 279 15.04 1.56 -17.09
CA TYR A 279 14.67 2.88 -17.60
C TYR A 279 15.32 3.18 -18.95
N ARG A 280 16.62 2.93 -19.13
CA ARG A 280 17.30 3.13 -20.42
C ARG A 280 16.68 2.28 -21.52
N ARG A 281 16.43 0.99 -21.26
CA ARG A 281 15.80 0.08 -22.24
C ARG A 281 14.39 0.53 -22.60
N MET A 282 13.61 0.94 -21.62
CA MET A 282 12.26 1.47 -21.84
C MET A 282 12.30 2.76 -22.67
N ALA A 283 13.16 3.71 -22.32
CA ALA A 283 13.33 4.95 -23.07
C ALA A 283 13.74 4.70 -24.54
N MET A 284 14.68 3.77 -24.76
CA MET A 284 15.09 3.36 -26.11
C MET A 284 13.97 2.69 -26.91
N ALA A 285 13.07 1.95 -26.25
CA ALA A 285 11.92 1.31 -26.89
C ALA A 285 10.78 2.31 -27.17
N VAL A 286 10.56 3.27 -26.28
CA VAL A 286 9.51 4.29 -26.38
C VAL A 286 9.85 5.39 -27.39
N ALA A 287 11.12 5.82 -27.47
CA ALA A 287 11.54 6.91 -28.35
C ALA A 287 11.15 6.70 -29.84
N PRO A 288 11.33 5.50 -30.44
CA PRO A 288 10.82 5.20 -31.78
C PRO A 288 9.31 5.35 -31.92
N CYS A 289 8.52 4.99 -30.89
CA CYS A 289 7.06 5.15 -30.92
C CYS A 289 6.65 6.62 -31.02
N TYR A 290 7.35 7.51 -30.31
CA TYR A 290 7.07 8.94 -30.39
C TYR A 290 7.63 9.57 -31.67
N LEU A 291 8.84 9.21 -32.10
CA LEU A 291 9.48 9.80 -33.27
C LEU A 291 8.85 9.33 -34.59
N ALA A 292 8.60 8.03 -34.76
CA ALA A 292 8.06 7.47 -36.00
C ALA A 292 6.59 7.83 -36.23
N CYS A 293 5.79 7.91 -35.16
CA CYS A 293 4.37 8.28 -35.25
C CYS A 293 4.13 9.80 -35.34
N SER A 294 5.18 10.63 -35.22
CA SER A 294 5.10 12.10 -35.25
C SER A 294 5.58 12.74 -36.58
N LEU A 295 5.69 11.98 -37.67
CA LEU A 295 6.17 12.47 -38.98
C LEU A 295 5.30 13.59 -39.63
N HIS A 296 4.23 14.03 -38.96
CA HIS A 296 3.58 15.33 -39.20
C HIS A 296 3.52 16.16 -37.91
N PRO A 297 4.58 16.92 -37.58
CA PRO A 297 4.74 17.62 -36.28
C PRO A 297 3.69 18.71 -35.97
N PHE A 298 2.73 18.95 -36.87
CA PHE A 298 1.68 19.96 -36.73
C PHE A 298 0.26 19.40 -36.80
N LYS A 299 0.07 18.08 -36.89
CA LYS A 299 -1.26 17.44 -36.90
C LYS A 299 -1.27 16.19 -36.02
N TRP A 300 -1.42 16.42 -34.73
CA TRP A 300 -1.83 15.36 -33.80
C TRP A 300 -3.26 14.94 -34.19
N ASN A 301 -3.37 13.77 -34.83
CA ASN A 301 -4.64 13.25 -35.32
C ASN A 301 -4.82 11.80 -34.86
N ALA A 302 -6.04 11.27 -35.02
CA ALA A 302 -6.39 9.92 -34.59
C ALA A 302 -5.46 8.82 -35.16
N ALA A 303 -4.83 9.04 -36.32
CA ALA A 303 -3.87 8.09 -36.90
C ALA A 303 -2.52 8.11 -36.18
N ALA A 304 -2.03 9.29 -35.77
CA ALA A 304 -0.82 9.42 -34.94
C ALA A 304 -1.04 8.80 -33.55
N ASP A 305 -2.24 8.94 -32.99
CA ASP A 305 -2.60 8.33 -31.71
C ASP A 305 -2.72 6.80 -31.82
N ALA A 306 -3.36 6.29 -32.87
CA ALA A 306 -3.45 4.85 -33.13
C ALA A 306 -2.06 4.21 -33.36
N CYS A 307 -1.18 4.88 -34.11
CA CYS A 307 0.21 4.45 -34.30
C CYS A 307 0.97 4.37 -32.97
N ARG A 308 0.81 5.38 -32.11
CA ARG A 308 1.46 5.43 -30.80
C ARG A 308 0.96 4.31 -29.90
N GLN A 309 -0.35 4.07 -29.86
CA GLN A 309 -0.97 2.99 -29.09
C GLN A 309 -0.47 1.61 -29.57
N ASP A 310 -0.45 1.37 -30.89
CA ASP A 310 0.07 0.12 -31.46
C ASP A 310 1.55 -0.08 -31.11
N CYS A 311 2.39 0.95 -31.22
CA CYS A 311 3.80 0.85 -30.86
C CYS A 311 4.01 0.64 -29.35
N GLN A 312 3.25 1.35 -28.51
CA GLN A 312 3.29 1.20 -27.06
C GLN A 312 2.87 -0.21 -26.62
N SER A 313 1.94 -0.85 -27.35
CA SER A 313 1.53 -2.23 -27.06
C SER A 313 2.66 -3.26 -27.26
N ARG A 314 3.73 -2.89 -27.95
CA ARG A 314 4.91 -3.74 -28.25
C ARG A 314 6.11 -3.44 -27.36
N LEU A 315 5.96 -2.52 -26.38
CA LEU A 315 7.02 -2.24 -25.42
C LEU A 315 7.33 -3.48 -24.58
N PRO A 316 8.59 -3.65 -24.14
CA PRO A 316 8.94 -4.78 -23.29
C PRO A 316 8.14 -4.72 -21.99
N GLY A 317 7.51 -5.86 -21.64
CA GLY A 317 6.85 -6.01 -20.35
C GLY A 317 7.85 -6.00 -19.19
N ASN A 318 7.33 -5.83 -17.97
CA ASN A 318 8.14 -5.71 -16.75
C ASN A 318 9.01 -6.95 -16.54
N ALA A 319 8.49 -8.15 -16.77
CA ALA A 319 9.24 -9.39 -16.64
C ALA A 319 10.48 -9.42 -17.55
N SER A 320 10.34 -8.94 -18.80
CA SER A 320 11.46 -8.86 -19.75
C SER A 320 12.52 -7.86 -19.30
N LEU A 321 12.11 -6.70 -18.78
CA LEU A 321 13.01 -5.68 -18.24
C LEU A 321 13.76 -6.20 -17.01
N ILE A 322 13.05 -6.85 -16.08
CA ILE A 322 13.62 -7.43 -14.87
C ILE A 322 14.67 -8.47 -15.23
N THR A 323 14.37 -9.43 -16.10
CA THR A 323 15.35 -10.44 -16.52
C THR A 323 16.58 -9.83 -17.18
N ALA A 324 16.37 -8.84 -18.07
CA ALA A 324 17.46 -8.23 -18.84
C ALA A 324 18.34 -7.25 -18.05
N CYS A 325 17.91 -6.84 -16.86
CA CYS A 325 18.58 -5.87 -16.00
C CYS A 325 18.84 -6.36 -14.58
N MET A 326 18.59 -7.64 -14.30
CA MET A 326 18.94 -8.26 -13.03
C MET A 326 20.47 -8.14 -12.81
N PRO A 327 20.92 -7.80 -11.60
CA PRO A 327 22.34 -7.88 -11.25
C PRO A 327 22.90 -9.27 -11.58
N ASP A 328 24.15 -9.34 -12.02
CA ASP A 328 24.91 -10.56 -12.36
C ASP A 328 24.50 -11.32 -13.64
N ASN A 329 23.59 -10.78 -14.46
CA ASN A 329 23.32 -11.29 -15.82
C ASN A 329 24.28 -10.72 -16.89
N GLY A 330 25.44 -10.21 -16.48
CA GLY A 330 26.49 -9.63 -17.33
C GLY A 330 27.88 -9.90 -16.79
#